data_AF-A0A941MHS2-F1
#
_entry.id   AF-A0A941MHS2-F1
#
_cell.length_a   1.000
_cell.length_b   1.000
_cell.length_c   1.000
_cell.angle_alpha   90.00
_cell.angle_beta   90.00
_cell.angle_gamma   90.00
#
_symmetry.space_group_name_H-M   'P 1'
#
loop_
_entity.id
_entity.type
_entity.pdbx_description
1 polymer ?
#
loop_
_entity_poly.entity_id
_entity_poly.type
_entity_poly.pdbx_seq_one_letter_code
_entity_poly.pdbx_strand_id
1 'polypeptide(L)'
;MAQNSERKSKLLGSGDIVVSFEFFPPKTEKMEETLWSAISRLAPLHPEFVSVTYGAGGSTRERTHATVTRLLKETDLKPAAHLTCVDATKDEVNAVARQYWNEGVRHIVALRGDPVQGAGTAYEPHPDGYQNAADLVAGLKRIGDFEISVAGYPEKHPESPSIEADLDNLKAKVDAGADRIITQFGFDNAHFLRYLERARAAGIWVPISPGIVPIHNFKQVAGFA
;
A
#
# COMPACT_ATOMS: atom_id res chain seq x y z
N MET A 1 -9.38 26.95 -35.41
CA MET A 1 -10.19 26.69 -34.20
C MET A 1 -9.76 25.33 -33.68
N ALA A 2 -9.10 25.30 -32.52
CA ALA A 2 -8.55 24.06 -31.97
C ALA A 2 -9.68 23.12 -31.56
N GLN A 3 -9.71 21.91 -32.13
CA GLN A 3 -10.54 20.83 -31.65
C GLN A 3 -10.10 20.49 -30.23
N ASN A 4 -10.95 20.81 -29.27
CA ASN A 4 -10.77 20.46 -27.89
C ASN A 4 -10.90 18.92 -27.81
N SER A 5 -9.76 18.23 -27.85
CA SER A 5 -9.67 16.79 -27.59
C SER A 5 -10.04 16.56 -26.14
N GLU A 6 -11.34 16.40 -25.87
CA GLU A 6 -11.82 16.03 -24.55
C GLU A 6 -11.26 14.66 -24.20
N ARG A 7 -10.28 14.65 -23.30
CA ARG A 7 -9.73 13.41 -22.76
C ARG A 7 -10.87 12.64 -22.10
N LYS A 8 -11.17 11.45 -22.63
CA LYS A 8 -12.18 10.50 -22.10
C LYS A 8 -11.99 10.17 -20.61
N SER A 9 -10.83 10.50 -20.01
CA SER A 9 -10.61 10.46 -18.56
C SER A 9 -11.58 11.33 -17.74
N LYS A 10 -12.31 12.26 -18.38
CA LYS A 10 -13.38 13.06 -17.75
C LYS A 10 -14.73 12.34 -17.62
N LEU A 11 -14.86 11.12 -18.16
CA LEU A 11 -16.09 10.31 -18.07
C LEU A 11 -16.11 9.35 -16.87
N LEU A 12 -15.13 9.42 -15.96
CA LEU A 12 -15.10 8.60 -14.75
C LEU A 12 -16.06 9.17 -13.70
N GLY A 13 -16.99 8.33 -13.26
CA GLY A 13 -18.17 8.68 -12.45
C GLY A 13 -19.43 7.92 -12.89
N SER A 14 -19.40 7.26 -14.05
CA SER A 14 -20.50 6.45 -14.60
C SER A 14 -20.08 5.05 -15.12
N GLY A 15 -18.88 4.57 -14.77
CA GLY A 15 -18.35 3.27 -15.22
C GLY A 15 -18.07 2.27 -14.09
N ASP A 16 -17.99 0.98 -14.44
CA ASP A 16 -17.83 -0.17 -13.53
C ASP A 16 -16.44 -0.33 -12.86
N ILE A 17 -15.54 0.65 -13.01
CA ILE A 17 -14.13 0.53 -12.58
C ILE A 17 -13.85 1.47 -11.41
N VAL A 18 -13.44 0.88 -10.29
CA VAL A 18 -13.03 1.57 -9.07
C VAL A 18 -11.49 1.72 -9.08
N VAL A 19 -10.99 2.87 -8.62
CA VAL A 19 -9.55 3.16 -8.57
C VAL A 19 -9.13 3.68 -7.20
N SER A 20 -7.87 3.45 -6.85
CA SER A 20 -7.17 4.06 -5.72
C SER A 20 -5.83 4.64 -6.20
N PHE A 21 -5.28 5.61 -5.46
CA PHE A 21 -3.98 6.23 -5.79
C PHE A 21 -3.01 6.13 -4.62
N GLU A 22 -1.73 5.95 -4.91
CA GLU A 22 -0.66 5.93 -3.90
C GLU A 22 0.23 7.18 -4.03
N PHE A 23 0.52 7.81 -2.90
CA PHE A 23 1.36 8.98 -2.80
C PHE A 23 2.59 8.73 -1.93
N PHE A 24 3.70 9.36 -2.28
CA PHE A 24 4.88 9.41 -1.44
C PHE A 24 4.84 10.66 -0.55
N PRO A 25 5.19 10.55 0.75
CA PRO A 25 5.26 11.71 1.62
C PRO A 25 6.34 12.69 1.12
N PRO A 26 6.05 14.00 1.08
CA PRO A 26 6.95 14.99 0.48
C PRO A 26 8.19 15.19 1.35
N LYS A 27 9.37 15.34 0.71
CA LYS A 27 10.64 15.58 1.42
C LYS A 27 11.02 17.06 1.52
N THR A 28 10.36 17.91 0.73
CA THR A 28 10.61 19.35 0.62
C THR A 28 9.29 20.09 0.41
N GLU A 29 9.24 21.39 0.69
CA GLU A 29 8.06 22.24 0.46
C GLU A 29 7.58 22.19 -0.98
N LYS A 30 8.50 22.23 -1.95
CA LYS A 30 8.17 22.10 -3.38
C LYS A 30 7.53 20.75 -3.73
N MET A 31 7.98 19.66 -3.10
CA MET A 31 7.34 18.35 -3.25
C MET A 31 5.95 18.34 -2.61
N GLU A 32 5.77 19.06 -1.51
CA GLU A 32 4.47 19.20 -0.85
C GLU A 32 3.48 19.95 -1.76
N GLU A 33 3.87 21.09 -2.34
CA GLU A 33 3.04 21.79 -3.33
C GLU A 33 2.64 20.89 -4.51
N THR A 34 3.59 20.10 -5.00
CA THR A 34 3.36 19.16 -6.11
C THR A 34 2.37 18.06 -5.71
N LEU A 35 2.52 17.50 -4.51
CA LEU A 35 1.62 16.49 -3.96
C LEU A 35 0.19 17.04 -3.83
N TRP A 36 0.01 18.24 -3.27
CA TRP A 36 -1.32 18.84 -3.11
C TRP A 36 -1.97 19.24 -4.44
N SER A 37 -1.17 19.65 -5.41
CA SER A 37 -1.65 19.83 -6.79
C SER A 37 -2.15 18.51 -7.38
N ALA A 38 -1.46 17.40 -7.15
CA ALA A 38 -1.88 16.08 -7.61
C ALA A 38 -3.16 15.60 -6.90
N ILE A 39 -3.22 15.71 -5.56
CA ILE A 39 -4.40 15.35 -4.76
C ILE A 39 -5.63 16.12 -5.25
N SER A 40 -5.52 17.45 -5.38
CA SER A 40 -6.64 18.29 -5.84
C SER A 40 -7.14 17.91 -7.23
N ARG A 41 -6.26 17.42 -8.10
CA ARG A 41 -6.61 17.00 -9.47
C ARG A 41 -7.21 15.59 -9.53
N LEU A 42 -6.86 14.71 -8.58
CA LEU A 42 -7.32 13.33 -8.53
C LEU A 42 -8.57 13.15 -7.67
N ALA A 43 -8.82 14.04 -6.70
CA ALA A 43 -9.99 13.95 -5.82
C ALA A 43 -11.35 13.91 -6.56
N PRO A 44 -11.57 14.67 -7.65
CA PRO A 44 -12.83 14.60 -8.41
C PRO A 44 -13.07 13.26 -9.11
N LEU A 45 -12.09 12.35 -9.15
CA LEU A 45 -12.27 10.99 -9.67
C LEU A 45 -12.93 10.06 -8.64
N HIS A 46 -13.20 10.54 -7.42
CA HIS A 46 -13.80 9.78 -6.33
C HIS A 46 -13.13 8.41 -6.12
N PRO A 47 -11.81 8.36 -5.88
CA PRO A 47 -11.13 7.10 -5.64
C PRO A 47 -11.69 6.41 -4.38
N GLU A 48 -11.64 5.07 -4.36
CA GLU A 48 -12.10 4.28 -3.21
C GLU A 48 -11.34 4.65 -1.94
N PHE A 49 -10.02 4.82 -2.07
CA PHE A 49 -9.12 5.33 -1.06
C PHE A 49 -7.86 5.92 -1.73
N VAL A 50 -7.05 6.61 -0.94
CA VAL A 50 -5.69 7.02 -1.32
C VAL A 50 -4.70 6.51 -0.30
N SER A 51 -3.61 5.88 -0.71
CA SER A 51 -2.58 5.42 0.21
C SER A 51 -1.41 6.41 0.30
N VAL A 52 -0.79 6.49 1.47
CA VAL A 52 0.45 7.24 1.68
C VAL A 52 1.54 6.30 2.13
N THR A 53 2.64 6.25 1.39
CA THR A 53 3.72 5.31 1.64
C THR A 53 4.49 5.62 2.93
N TYR A 54 5.09 4.57 3.49
CA TYR A 54 5.90 4.62 4.69
C TYR A 54 7.34 4.31 4.32
N GLY A 55 8.27 5.15 4.74
CA GLY A 55 9.68 5.05 4.38
C GLY A 55 10.33 3.81 4.98
N ALA A 56 11.28 3.25 4.25
CA ALA A 56 12.11 2.14 4.71
C ALA A 56 12.70 2.44 6.10
N GLY A 57 12.66 1.44 6.99
CA GLY A 57 13.14 1.56 8.37
C GLY A 57 12.45 2.64 9.22
N GLY A 58 11.25 3.11 8.87
CA GLY A 58 10.55 4.16 9.62
C GLY A 58 11.07 5.59 9.41
N SER A 59 12.00 5.79 8.49
CA SER A 59 12.67 7.08 8.21
C SER A 59 11.74 8.22 7.76
N THR A 60 10.49 7.93 7.40
CA THR A 60 9.49 8.95 7.04
C THR A 60 8.21 8.87 7.88
N ARG A 61 8.25 8.25 9.07
CA ARG A 61 7.07 8.10 9.93
C ARG A 61 6.30 9.41 10.12
N GLU A 62 6.99 10.45 10.54
CA GLU A 62 6.39 11.78 10.80
C GLU A 62 5.80 12.42 9.54
N ARG A 63 6.48 12.28 8.39
CA ARG A 63 5.99 12.85 7.11
C ARG A 63 4.77 12.11 6.58
N THR A 64 4.75 10.78 6.73
CA THR A 64 3.60 9.94 6.38
C THR A 64 2.40 10.35 7.22
N HIS A 65 2.61 10.43 8.53
CA HIS A 65 1.61 10.87 9.49
C HIS A 65 1.06 12.26 9.14
N ALA A 66 1.92 13.26 8.96
CA ALA A 66 1.49 14.62 8.60
C ALA A 66 0.64 14.65 7.31
N THR A 67 1.02 13.86 6.29
CA THR A 67 0.28 13.77 5.03
C THR A 67 -1.09 13.12 5.23
N VAL A 68 -1.16 12.01 5.97
CA VAL A 68 -2.41 11.30 6.27
C VAL A 68 -3.36 12.16 7.11
N THR A 69 -2.87 12.79 8.17
CA THR A 69 -3.66 13.69 9.03
C THR A 69 -4.18 14.87 8.23
N ARG A 70 -3.39 15.43 7.32
CA ARG A 70 -3.81 16.55 6.47
C ARG A 70 -4.88 16.13 5.45
N LEU A 71 -4.73 14.97 4.82
CA LEU A 71 -5.76 14.37 3.95
C LEU A 71 -7.09 14.21 4.68
N LEU A 72 -7.08 13.68 5.91
CA LEU A 72 -8.29 13.54 6.74
C LEU A 72 -8.97 14.87 7.08
N LYS A 73 -8.19 15.94 7.28
CA LYS A 73 -8.71 17.24 7.74
C LYS A 73 -9.17 18.14 6.60
N GLU A 74 -8.50 18.07 5.45
CA GLU A 74 -8.66 19.05 4.37
C GLU A 74 -9.38 18.50 3.15
N THR A 75 -9.70 17.20 3.11
CA THR A 75 -10.34 16.56 1.94
C THR A 75 -11.39 15.53 2.36
N ASP A 76 -12.29 15.18 1.43
CA ASP A 76 -13.24 14.06 1.60
C ASP A 76 -12.64 12.70 1.21
N LEU A 77 -11.33 12.64 0.94
CA LEU A 77 -10.65 11.40 0.58
C LEU A 77 -10.52 10.49 1.80
N LYS A 78 -10.52 9.17 1.55
CA LYS A 78 -10.28 8.16 2.58
C LYS A 78 -8.79 7.75 2.55
N PRO A 79 -7.96 8.18 3.50
CA PRO A 79 -6.56 7.82 3.47
C PRO A 79 -6.31 6.45 4.07
N ALA A 80 -5.42 5.70 3.43
CA ALA A 80 -4.82 4.46 3.91
C ALA A 80 -3.37 4.71 4.30
N ALA A 81 -3.02 4.57 5.57
CA ALA A 81 -1.65 4.77 6.01
C ALA A 81 -0.84 3.48 5.81
N HIS A 82 0.28 3.55 5.10
CA HIS A 82 1.24 2.45 5.13
C HIS A 82 1.84 2.37 6.53
N LEU A 83 2.03 1.15 7.02
CA LEU A 83 2.66 0.89 8.31
C LEU A 83 3.54 -0.36 8.19
N THR A 84 4.82 -0.22 8.53
CA THR A 84 5.78 -1.32 8.55
C THR A 84 6.08 -1.78 9.96
N CYS A 85 6.52 -3.03 10.12
CA CYS A 85 6.97 -3.57 11.40
C CYS A 85 8.47 -3.87 11.49
N VAL A 86 9.25 -3.50 10.47
CA VAL A 86 10.72 -3.59 10.50
C VAL A 86 11.30 -2.61 11.52
N ASP A 87 12.33 -3.07 12.24
CA ASP A 87 13.16 -2.26 13.14
C ASP A 87 12.36 -1.48 14.20
N ALA A 88 11.28 -2.07 14.70
CA ALA A 88 10.43 -1.48 15.73
C ALA A 88 9.87 -2.56 16.65
N THR A 89 9.75 -2.21 17.93
CA THR A 89 9.04 -3.03 18.91
C THR A 89 7.54 -3.08 18.58
N LYS A 90 6.84 -4.11 19.06
CA LYS A 90 5.38 -4.19 18.97
C LYS A 90 4.74 -2.95 19.61
N ASP A 91 5.28 -2.46 20.72
CA ASP A 91 4.72 -1.30 21.43
C ASP A 91 4.81 -0.01 20.63
N GLU A 92 5.91 0.24 19.94
CA GLU A 92 6.07 1.39 19.05
C GLU A 92 5.09 1.33 17.87
N VAL A 93 5.00 0.19 17.21
CA VAL A 93 4.05 -0.01 16.09
C VAL A 93 2.60 0.14 16.58
N ASN A 94 2.28 -0.41 17.75
CA ASN A 94 0.95 -0.32 18.35
C ASN A 94 0.61 1.11 18.78
N ALA A 95 1.59 1.89 19.24
CA ALA A 95 1.39 3.29 19.57
C ALA A 95 1.02 4.10 18.32
N VAL A 96 1.73 3.88 17.21
CA VAL A 96 1.40 4.52 15.91
C VAL A 96 0.01 4.11 15.43
N ALA A 97 -0.33 2.83 15.49
CA ALA A 97 -1.66 2.36 15.11
C ALA A 97 -2.77 2.97 15.97
N ARG A 98 -2.58 3.03 17.30
CA ARG A 98 -3.54 3.70 18.21
C ARG A 98 -3.68 5.19 17.89
N GLN A 99 -2.58 5.87 17.56
CA GLN A 99 -2.63 7.27 17.15
C GLN A 99 -3.46 7.44 15.88
N TYR A 100 -3.19 6.64 14.84
CA TYR A 100 -3.99 6.65 13.61
C TYR A 100 -5.48 6.40 13.87
N TRP A 101 -5.81 5.42 14.71
CA TRP A 101 -7.19 5.16 15.08
C TRP A 101 -7.85 6.37 15.75
N ASN A 102 -7.18 7.00 16.71
CA ASN A 102 -7.68 8.17 17.43
C ASN A 102 -7.85 9.39 16.52
N GLU A 103 -7.01 9.53 15.50
CA GLU A 103 -7.09 10.62 14.52
C GLU A 103 -8.16 10.41 13.43
N GLY A 104 -8.78 9.22 13.38
CA GLY A 104 -9.85 8.92 12.43
C GLY A 104 -9.41 8.08 11.22
N VAL A 105 -8.14 7.66 11.15
CA VAL A 105 -7.70 6.71 10.11
C VAL A 105 -8.36 5.36 10.38
N ARG A 106 -8.96 4.78 9.35
CA ARG A 106 -9.63 3.47 9.41
C ARG A 106 -9.04 2.43 8.45
N HIS A 107 -8.12 2.83 7.59
CA HIS A 107 -7.50 1.95 6.60
C HIS A 107 -5.98 1.93 6.78
N ILE A 108 -5.40 0.75 6.91
CA ILE A 108 -3.95 0.53 6.99
C ILE A 108 -3.49 -0.36 5.84
N VAL A 109 -2.37 0.00 5.21
CA VAL A 109 -1.62 -0.91 4.34
C VAL A 109 -0.51 -1.53 5.18
N ALA A 110 -0.72 -2.76 5.64
CA ALA A 110 0.17 -3.47 6.55
C ALA A 110 1.30 -4.16 5.77
N LEU A 111 2.53 -3.79 6.09
CA LEU A 111 3.73 -4.24 5.39
C LEU A 111 4.78 -4.75 6.38
N ARG A 112 5.63 -5.67 5.94
CA ARG A 112 6.82 -6.05 6.72
C ARG A 112 7.79 -4.87 6.77
N GLY A 113 8.03 -4.27 5.61
CA GLY A 113 9.11 -3.30 5.38
C GLY A 113 10.35 -3.97 4.79
N ASP A 114 11.24 -3.12 4.28
CA ASP A 114 12.52 -3.54 3.72
C ASP A 114 13.54 -3.83 4.83
N PRO A 115 14.48 -4.77 4.61
CA PRO A 115 15.58 -5.02 5.55
C PRO A 115 16.36 -3.74 5.89
N VAL A 116 16.80 -3.61 7.14
CA VAL A 116 17.54 -2.44 7.65
C VAL A 116 18.84 -2.20 6.88
N GLN A 117 19.53 -3.28 6.49
CA GLN A 117 20.77 -3.21 5.74
C GLN A 117 20.55 -2.95 4.23
N GLY A 118 19.30 -2.80 3.80
CA GLY A 118 18.92 -2.47 2.43
C GLY A 118 18.44 -3.68 1.62
N ALA A 119 17.95 -3.38 0.42
CA ALA A 119 17.41 -4.38 -0.49
C ALA A 119 18.42 -5.49 -0.80
N GLY A 120 17.96 -6.74 -0.77
CA GLY A 120 18.79 -7.92 -1.03
C GLY A 120 19.52 -8.50 0.18
N THR A 121 19.42 -7.86 1.35
CA THR A 121 19.86 -8.46 2.62
C THR A 121 18.75 -9.26 3.28
N ALA A 122 19.09 -10.19 4.17
CA ALA A 122 18.08 -10.96 4.89
C ALA A 122 17.30 -10.03 5.84
N TYR A 123 15.98 -10.14 5.81
CA TYR A 123 15.15 -9.50 6.83
C TYR A 123 15.33 -10.21 8.17
N GLU A 124 15.61 -9.43 9.21
CA GLU A 124 15.57 -9.88 10.60
C GLU A 124 14.55 -9.02 11.36
N PRO A 125 13.54 -9.62 12.01
CA PRO A 125 12.61 -8.86 12.83
C PRO A 125 13.33 -8.32 14.07
N HIS A 126 12.86 -7.16 14.55
CA HIS A 126 13.29 -6.67 15.86
C HIS A 126 12.96 -7.74 16.94
N PRO A 127 13.82 -7.99 17.94
CA PRO A 127 13.59 -9.03 18.96
C PRO A 127 12.21 -8.95 19.63
N ASP A 128 11.78 -7.73 19.94
CA ASP A 128 10.45 -7.45 20.52
C ASP A 128 9.42 -6.98 19.47
N GLY A 129 9.69 -7.19 18.19
CA GLY A 129 8.88 -6.73 17.05
C GLY A 129 7.90 -7.77 16.51
N TYR A 130 7.03 -7.34 15.59
CA TYR A 130 6.23 -8.28 14.79
C TYR A 130 7.14 -9.04 13.83
N GLN A 131 6.93 -10.36 13.72
CA GLN A 131 7.83 -11.23 12.98
C GLN A 131 7.69 -11.09 11.45
N ASN A 132 6.49 -10.74 11.00
CA ASN A 132 6.17 -10.55 9.59
C ASN A 132 4.87 -9.74 9.45
N ALA A 133 4.45 -9.50 8.20
CA ALA A 133 3.23 -8.76 7.92
C ALA A 133 1.95 -9.47 8.42
N ALA A 134 1.91 -10.80 8.51
CA ALA A 134 0.74 -11.52 9.05
C ALA A 134 0.59 -11.30 10.56
N ASP A 135 1.71 -11.35 11.31
CA ASP A 135 1.74 -11.03 12.74
C ASP A 135 1.34 -9.55 12.98
N LEU A 136 1.79 -8.64 12.11
CA LEU A 136 1.36 -7.24 12.13
C LEU A 136 -0.16 -7.10 11.92
N VAL A 137 -0.73 -7.76 10.90
CA VAL A 137 -2.20 -7.74 10.63
C VAL A 137 -2.97 -8.17 11.87
N ALA A 138 -2.60 -9.31 12.48
CA ALA A 138 -3.24 -9.81 13.69
C ALA A 138 -3.09 -8.82 14.86
N GLY A 139 -1.94 -8.16 14.97
CA GLY A 139 -1.69 -7.08 15.92
C GLY A 139 -2.63 -5.89 15.76
N LEU A 140 -2.78 -5.41 14.54
CA LEU A 140 -3.62 -4.26 14.21
C LEU A 140 -5.10 -4.53 14.47
N LYS A 141 -5.62 -5.72 14.12
CA LYS A 141 -7.01 -6.10 14.40
C LYS A 141 -7.34 -6.16 15.89
N ARG A 142 -6.35 -6.31 16.78
CA ARG A 142 -6.55 -6.22 18.25
C ARG A 142 -6.64 -4.78 18.76
N ILE A 143 -6.15 -3.81 17.99
CA ILE A 143 -6.13 -2.39 18.39
C ILE A 143 -7.41 -1.69 17.98
N GLY A 144 -7.88 -1.94 16.76
CA GLY A 144 -9.08 -1.34 16.20
C GLY A 144 -9.59 -2.14 15.01
N ASP A 145 -10.84 -1.90 14.66
CA ASP A 145 -11.49 -2.48 13.48
C ASP A 145 -11.04 -1.76 12.20
N PHE A 146 -9.75 -1.85 11.90
CA PHE A 146 -9.17 -1.30 10.68
C PHE A 146 -9.59 -2.13 9.47
N GLU A 147 -9.89 -1.49 8.35
CA GLU A 147 -9.70 -2.12 7.04
C GLU A 147 -8.20 -2.29 6.81
N ILE A 148 -7.76 -3.50 6.45
CA ILE A 148 -6.34 -3.81 6.28
C ILE A 148 -6.07 -4.33 4.86
N SER A 149 -5.31 -3.57 4.09
CA SER A 149 -4.71 -4.03 2.84
C SER A 149 -3.33 -4.64 3.09
N VAL A 150 -2.98 -5.69 2.35
CA VAL A 150 -1.65 -6.31 2.37
C VAL A 150 -1.06 -6.43 0.97
N ALA A 151 0.28 -6.46 0.88
CA ALA A 151 0.97 -6.64 -0.40
C ALA A 151 0.83 -8.08 -0.94
N GLY A 152 0.71 -8.23 -2.26
CA GLY A 152 0.80 -9.50 -2.98
C GLY A 152 1.81 -9.43 -4.13
N TYR A 153 2.42 -10.55 -4.52
CA TYR A 153 3.49 -10.56 -5.53
C TYR A 153 3.17 -11.54 -6.66
N PRO A 154 2.60 -11.07 -7.80
CA PRO A 154 2.24 -11.93 -8.93
C PRO A 154 3.40 -12.76 -9.49
N GLU A 155 4.62 -12.26 -9.33
CA GLU A 155 5.87 -12.87 -9.81
C GLU A 155 6.71 -13.52 -8.70
N LYS A 156 6.12 -13.73 -7.51
CA LYS A 156 6.79 -14.16 -6.24
C LYS A 156 7.60 -13.04 -5.61
N HIS A 157 7.54 -12.90 -4.28
CA HIS A 157 8.49 -12.03 -3.59
C HIS A 157 9.94 -12.53 -3.82
N PRO A 158 10.92 -11.64 -4.03
CA PRO A 158 12.31 -12.04 -4.27
C PRO A 158 12.88 -12.99 -3.21
N GLU A 159 12.55 -12.76 -1.94
CA GLU A 159 13.03 -13.58 -0.81
C GLU A 159 12.20 -14.85 -0.56
N SER A 160 11.05 -15.03 -1.20
CA SER A 160 10.25 -16.26 -1.01
C SER A 160 10.94 -17.45 -1.70
N PRO A 161 11.04 -18.62 -1.06
CA PRO A 161 11.77 -19.77 -1.63
C PRO A 161 11.05 -20.40 -2.82
N SER A 162 9.73 -20.27 -2.91
CA SER A 162 8.93 -20.72 -4.05
C SER A 162 7.66 -19.88 -4.19
N ILE A 163 6.91 -20.09 -5.29
CA ILE A 163 5.61 -19.43 -5.51
C ILE A 163 4.59 -19.91 -4.48
N GLU A 164 4.64 -21.19 -4.13
CA GLU A 164 3.77 -21.82 -3.13
C GLU A 164 4.01 -21.22 -1.75
N ALA A 165 5.27 -21.06 -1.33
CA ALA A 165 5.60 -20.41 -0.06
C ALA A 165 5.14 -18.94 -0.02
N ASP A 166 5.22 -18.22 -1.14
CA ASP A 166 4.72 -16.85 -1.25
C ASP A 166 3.19 -16.78 -1.10
N LEU A 167 2.48 -17.75 -1.69
CA LEU A 167 1.03 -17.89 -1.56
C LEU A 167 0.60 -18.33 -0.15
N ASP A 168 1.35 -19.21 0.51
CA ASP A 168 1.09 -19.61 1.89
C ASP A 168 1.24 -18.41 2.84
N ASN A 169 2.27 -17.59 2.63
CA ASN A 169 2.45 -16.34 3.38
C ASN A 169 1.34 -15.31 3.06
N LEU A 170 0.89 -15.23 1.80
CA LEU A 170 -0.26 -14.42 1.43
C LEU A 170 -1.53 -14.88 2.15
N LYS A 171 -1.78 -16.19 2.16
CA LYS A 171 -2.91 -16.80 2.86
C LYS A 171 -2.84 -16.52 4.36
N ALA A 172 -1.67 -16.64 4.98
CA ALA A 172 -1.48 -16.34 6.40
C ALA A 172 -1.85 -14.89 6.74
N LYS A 173 -1.55 -13.90 5.87
CA LYS A 173 -1.98 -12.51 6.05
C LYS A 173 -3.50 -12.35 5.96
N VAL A 174 -4.15 -13.06 5.05
CA VAL A 174 -5.61 -13.03 4.89
C VAL A 174 -6.29 -13.72 6.07
N ASP A 175 -5.81 -14.89 6.48
CA ASP A 175 -6.32 -15.63 7.63
C ASP A 175 -6.11 -14.86 8.96
N ALA A 176 -5.10 -13.98 9.03
CA ALA A 176 -4.89 -13.05 10.15
C ALA A 176 -5.89 -11.87 10.18
N GLY A 177 -6.68 -11.69 9.11
CA GLY A 177 -7.73 -10.67 9.02
C GLY A 177 -7.49 -9.57 7.98
N ALA A 178 -6.61 -9.75 6.99
CA ALA A 178 -6.50 -8.77 5.91
C ALA A 178 -7.77 -8.76 5.05
N ASP A 179 -8.26 -7.57 4.72
CA ASP A 179 -9.51 -7.35 3.98
C ASP A 179 -9.29 -7.23 2.47
N ARG A 180 -8.06 -6.92 2.04
CA ARG A 180 -7.71 -6.67 0.64
C ARG A 180 -6.25 -6.99 0.34
N ILE A 181 -5.97 -7.38 -0.90
CA ILE A 181 -4.61 -7.52 -1.43
C ILE A 181 -4.36 -6.44 -2.48
N ILE A 182 -3.24 -5.74 -2.39
CA ILE A 182 -2.72 -4.84 -3.43
C ILE A 182 -1.46 -5.50 -4.00
N THR A 183 -1.43 -5.77 -5.29
CA THR A 183 -0.26 -6.42 -5.87
C THR A 183 0.89 -5.44 -6.07
N GLN A 184 2.12 -5.95 -6.00
CA GLN A 184 3.26 -5.31 -6.65
C GLN A 184 2.90 -5.04 -8.12
N PHE A 185 3.40 -3.93 -8.66
CA PHE A 185 3.16 -3.60 -10.05
C PHE A 185 3.77 -4.65 -10.98
N GLY A 186 3.22 -4.77 -12.17
CA GLY A 186 3.75 -5.63 -13.23
C GLY A 186 3.49 -5.03 -14.61
N PHE A 187 4.20 -5.54 -15.61
CA PHE A 187 4.07 -5.06 -17.01
C PHE A 187 3.46 -6.11 -17.95
N ASP A 188 3.29 -7.35 -17.50
CA ASP A 188 2.60 -8.41 -18.24
C ASP A 188 1.38 -8.91 -17.45
N ASN A 189 0.20 -8.64 -18.00
CA ASN A 189 -1.10 -9.02 -17.44
C ASN A 189 -1.20 -10.54 -17.21
N ALA A 190 -0.48 -11.36 -17.95
CA ALA A 190 -0.52 -12.81 -17.80
C ALA A 190 0.00 -13.26 -16.42
N HIS A 191 0.95 -12.53 -15.81
CA HIS A 191 1.38 -12.81 -14.44
C HIS A 191 0.27 -12.55 -13.43
N PHE A 192 -0.43 -11.42 -13.56
CA PHE A 192 -1.56 -11.08 -12.71
C PHE A 192 -2.71 -12.10 -12.84
N LEU A 193 -3.09 -12.47 -14.07
CA LEU A 193 -4.17 -13.44 -14.30
C LEU A 193 -3.83 -14.82 -13.73
N ARG A 194 -2.60 -15.33 -13.94
CA ARG A 194 -2.15 -16.59 -13.33
C ARG A 194 -2.12 -16.51 -11.80
N TYR A 195 -1.72 -15.37 -11.26
CA TYR A 195 -1.70 -15.14 -9.81
C TYR A 195 -3.10 -15.17 -9.20
N LEU A 196 -4.11 -14.58 -9.87
CA LEU A 196 -5.50 -14.67 -9.44
C LEU A 196 -5.97 -16.12 -9.36
N GLU A 197 -5.75 -16.93 -10.41
CA GLU A 197 -6.14 -18.34 -10.43
C GLU A 197 -5.50 -19.12 -9.28
N ARG A 198 -4.20 -18.91 -9.04
CA ARG A 198 -3.49 -19.55 -7.92
C ARG A 198 -4.02 -19.12 -6.56
N ALA A 199 -4.29 -17.82 -6.38
CA ALA A 199 -4.84 -17.29 -5.13
C ALA A 199 -6.25 -17.88 -4.86
N ARG A 200 -7.11 -17.97 -5.89
CA ARG A 200 -8.44 -18.58 -5.76
C ARG A 200 -8.35 -20.08 -5.46
N ALA A 201 -7.45 -20.81 -6.12
CA ALA A 201 -7.20 -22.22 -5.84
C ALA A 201 -6.70 -22.46 -4.40
N ALA A 202 -5.96 -21.51 -3.82
CA ALA A 202 -5.51 -21.52 -2.42
C ALA A 202 -6.60 -21.06 -1.41
N GLY A 203 -7.83 -20.78 -1.87
CA GLY A 203 -8.93 -20.35 -1.01
C GLY A 203 -8.87 -18.89 -0.57
N ILE A 204 -8.07 -18.05 -1.24
CA ILE A 204 -8.00 -16.61 -0.95
C ILE A 204 -9.08 -15.91 -1.78
N TRP A 205 -10.09 -15.35 -1.12
CA TRP A 205 -11.27 -14.74 -1.77
C TRP A 205 -11.47 -13.24 -1.52
N VAL A 206 -10.61 -12.63 -0.70
CA VAL A 206 -10.60 -11.17 -0.55
C VAL A 206 -10.32 -10.48 -1.90
N PRO A 207 -10.75 -9.21 -2.09
CA PRO A 207 -10.44 -8.44 -3.29
C PRO A 207 -8.92 -8.35 -3.53
N ILE A 208 -8.52 -8.50 -4.80
CA ILE A 208 -7.12 -8.41 -5.23
C ILE A 208 -7.05 -7.30 -6.29
N SER A 209 -6.43 -6.18 -5.94
CA SER A 209 -6.27 -5.02 -6.82
C SER A 209 -4.90 -5.06 -7.50
N PRO A 210 -4.82 -4.95 -8.85
CA PRO A 210 -3.55 -4.89 -9.55
C PRO A 210 -2.86 -3.54 -9.29
N GLY A 211 -1.63 -3.57 -8.81
CA GLY A 211 -0.75 -2.39 -8.80
C GLY A 211 -0.34 -2.02 -10.22
N ILE A 212 -0.45 -0.74 -10.58
CA ILE A 212 -0.06 -0.24 -11.91
C ILE A 212 0.86 0.97 -11.74
N VAL A 213 2.04 0.91 -12.34
CA VAL A 213 2.96 2.03 -12.42
C VAL A 213 3.04 2.53 -13.87
N PRO A 214 2.48 3.72 -14.16
CA PRO A 214 2.61 4.32 -15.49
C PRO A 214 4.07 4.68 -15.80
N ILE A 215 4.57 4.21 -16.95
CA ILE A 215 5.93 4.51 -17.41
C ILE A 215 5.97 5.96 -17.94
N HIS A 216 6.31 6.88 -17.05
CA HIS A 216 6.54 8.30 -17.39
C HIS A 216 8.03 8.67 -17.38
N ASN A 217 8.86 7.87 -16.69
CA ASN A 217 10.32 7.95 -16.70
C ASN A 217 10.91 6.53 -16.69
N PHE A 218 11.43 6.08 -17.84
CA PHE A 218 11.95 4.73 -17.99
C PHE A 218 13.06 4.39 -16.98
N LYS A 219 14.02 5.29 -16.74
CA LYS A 219 15.14 5.03 -15.83
C LYS A 219 14.66 4.82 -14.39
N GLN A 220 13.70 5.64 -13.95
CA GLN A 220 13.15 5.53 -12.61
C GLN A 220 12.36 4.24 -12.44
N VAL A 221 11.50 3.91 -13.41
CA VAL A 221 10.66 2.71 -13.36
C VAL A 221 11.50 1.44 -13.47
N ALA A 222 12.51 1.42 -14.33
CA ALA A 222 13.44 0.30 -14.44
C ALA A 222 14.28 0.06 -13.17
N GLY A 223 14.45 1.08 -12.31
CA GLY A 223 15.10 0.91 -11.02
C GLY A 223 14.21 0.30 -9.94
N PHE A 224 12.89 0.23 -10.17
CA PHE A 224 11.93 -0.42 -9.27
C PHE A 224 11.63 -1.87 -9.66
N ALA A 225 11.84 -2.22 -10.94
CA ALA A 225 11.47 -3.49 -11.56
C ALA A 225 12.56 -4.55 -11.43
#